data_AF-A0AAV9JG97-F1
#
_entry.id   AF-A0AAV9JG97-F1
#
_cell.length_a   1.000
_cell.length_b   1.000
_cell.length_c   1.000
_cell.angle_alpha   90.00
_cell.angle_beta   90.00
_cell.angle_gamma   90.00
#
_symmetry.space_group_name_H-M   'P 1'
#
loop_
_entity.id
_entity.type
_entity.pdbx_description
1 polymer ?
#
loop_
_entity_poly.entity_id
_entity_poly.type
_entity_poly.pdbx_seq_one_letter_code
_entity_poly.pdbx_strand_id
1 'polypeptide(L)'
;MPPRPFPYPLSIGTDIAHTVRIQRIVAPVNANDAPTRLFRFMRQFLTYREQQEFWARFKGARTALGPQLPHVARYLAGRWAAKEAAIKAVHWRTLSALHVQILRRQPGSHGGGPLYAVILDKPAASRPSGKRAHPPVSAEPASMEPILDGFQDADQLEHGDATAQAPSGPGPSKPLDDEYTPAELQDDDIPGQIAQISISHDGEYATAVCLAAEEPSAGDVGGEAAARNF
;
A
#
# COMPACT_ATOMS: atom_id res chain seq x y z
N MET A 1 -5.36 6.12 47.00
CA MET A 1 -6.06 6.63 45.81
C MET A 1 -5.59 5.84 44.60
N PRO A 2 -6.46 5.46 43.66
CA PRO A 2 -6.01 4.84 42.41
C PRO A 2 -5.15 5.82 41.60
N PRO A 3 -4.23 5.31 40.77
CA PRO A 3 -3.44 6.16 39.87
C PRO A 3 -4.35 6.91 38.90
N ARG A 4 -4.00 8.16 38.58
CA ARG A 4 -4.72 8.98 37.60
C ARG A 4 -4.25 8.64 36.18
N PRO A 5 -5.14 8.61 35.18
CA PRO A 5 -4.76 8.35 33.80
C PRO A 5 -3.95 9.51 33.22
N PHE A 6 -3.26 9.24 32.11
CA PHE A 6 -2.54 10.27 31.38
C PHE A 6 -3.53 11.27 30.74
N PRO A 7 -3.26 12.60 30.76
CA PRO A 7 -4.26 13.62 30.42
C PRO A 7 -4.75 13.62 28.96
N TYR A 8 -3.96 13.09 28.03
CA TYR A 8 -4.34 12.96 26.63
C TYR A 8 -3.94 11.57 26.16
N PRO A 9 -4.87 10.63 25.90
CA PRO A 9 -4.50 9.27 25.58
C PRO A 9 -3.83 9.29 24.19
N LEU A 10 -2.50 9.30 24.22
CA LEU A 10 -1.63 9.41 23.06
C LEU A 10 -0.72 8.20 23.08
N SER A 11 -0.58 7.58 21.92
CA SER A 11 0.21 6.38 21.73
C SER A 11 1.29 6.64 20.69
N ILE A 12 2.44 6.01 20.92
CA ILE A 12 3.60 6.13 20.06
C ILE A 12 3.92 4.76 19.48
N GLY A 13 4.22 4.73 18.19
CA GLY A 13 4.76 3.57 17.52
C GLY A 13 6.05 3.90 16.80
N THR A 14 6.99 2.96 16.81
CA THR A 14 8.28 3.09 16.13
C THR A 14 8.57 1.86 15.30
N ASP A 15 9.20 2.04 14.14
CA ASP A 15 9.66 0.92 13.32
C ASP A 15 10.92 1.23 12.53
N ILE A 16 11.63 0.18 12.13
CA ILE A 16 12.83 0.24 11.32
C ILE A 16 12.78 -0.82 10.21
N ALA A 17 13.06 -0.40 8.98
CA ALA A 17 13.07 -1.26 7.81
C ALA A 17 14.44 -1.23 7.13
N HIS A 18 14.97 -2.41 6.78
CA HIS A 18 16.24 -2.55 6.07
C HIS A 18 16.04 -2.37 4.56
N THR A 19 16.64 -1.34 3.98
CA THR A 19 16.43 -0.97 2.56
C THR A 19 16.95 -2.04 1.62
N VAL A 20 18.06 -2.69 1.94
CA VAL A 20 18.66 -3.75 1.10
C VAL A 20 17.75 -4.99 1.06
N ARG A 21 17.09 -5.33 2.18
CA ARG A 21 16.07 -6.40 2.18
C ARG A 21 14.93 -6.06 1.22
N ILE A 22 14.40 -4.84 1.26
CA ILE A 22 13.34 -4.40 0.35
C ILE A 22 13.81 -4.44 -1.10
N GLN A 23 15.03 -3.99 -1.37
CA GLN A 23 15.65 -4.07 -2.70
C GLN A 23 15.67 -5.51 -3.22
N ARG A 24 16.09 -6.48 -2.41
CA ARG A 24 16.09 -7.91 -2.79
C ARG A 24 14.68 -8.46 -3.04
N ILE A 25 13.67 -7.95 -2.34
CA ILE A 25 12.26 -8.35 -2.52
C ILE A 25 11.69 -7.83 -3.85
N VAL A 26 12.08 -6.63 -4.28
CA VAL A 26 11.50 -6.00 -5.49
C VAL A 26 12.35 -6.18 -6.74
N ALA A 27 13.65 -6.47 -6.62
CA ALA A 27 14.55 -6.63 -7.76
C ALA A 27 14.11 -7.78 -8.69
N PRO A 28 14.16 -7.66 -10.01
CA PRO A 28 13.94 -8.80 -10.89
C PRO A 28 14.90 -9.95 -10.58
N VAL A 29 14.40 -11.19 -10.65
CA VAL A 29 15.27 -12.37 -10.76
C VAL A 29 15.54 -12.63 -12.25
N ASN A 30 14.49 -12.59 -13.08
CA ASN A 30 14.58 -12.65 -14.54
C ASN A 30 14.02 -11.37 -15.18
N ALA A 31 14.36 -11.13 -16.45
CA ALA A 31 13.85 -9.99 -17.22
C ALA A 31 12.30 -9.92 -17.25
N ASN A 32 11.65 -11.08 -17.32
CA ASN A 32 10.18 -11.20 -17.32
C ASN A 32 9.54 -10.94 -15.94
N ASP A 33 10.31 -11.05 -14.86
CA ASP A 33 9.79 -10.90 -13.48
C ASP A 33 9.76 -9.45 -12.99
N ALA A 34 10.47 -8.57 -13.70
CA ALA A 34 10.78 -7.21 -13.24
C ALA A 34 9.54 -6.46 -12.72
N PRO A 35 8.51 -6.16 -13.52
CA PRO A 35 7.34 -5.45 -13.00
C PRO A 35 6.59 -6.27 -11.93
N THR A 36 6.50 -7.58 -12.10
CA THR A 36 5.62 -8.45 -11.33
C THR A 36 5.95 -8.47 -9.84
N ARG A 37 7.23 -8.56 -9.45
CA ARG A 37 7.63 -8.60 -8.03
C ARG A 37 7.34 -7.27 -7.34
N LEU A 38 7.69 -6.16 -7.98
CA LEU A 38 7.43 -4.81 -7.48
C LEU A 38 5.93 -4.55 -7.31
N PHE A 39 5.12 -4.84 -8.34
CA PHE A 39 3.67 -4.68 -8.26
C PHE A 39 3.06 -5.55 -7.17
N ARG A 40 3.48 -6.81 -7.04
CA ARG A 40 2.99 -7.71 -5.99
C ARG A 40 3.34 -7.17 -4.60
N PHE A 41 4.58 -6.72 -4.42
CA PHE A 41 5.03 -6.16 -3.14
C PHE A 41 4.26 -4.88 -2.80
N MET A 42 4.16 -3.92 -3.71
CA MET A 42 3.42 -2.67 -3.50
C MET A 42 1.96 -2.92 -3.13
N ARG A 43 1.27 -3.82 -3.84
CA ARG A 43 -0.14 -4.11 -3.60
C ARG A 43 -0.45 -4.72 -2.23
N GLN A 44 0.56 -5.29 -1.57
CA GLN A 44 0.40 -5.88 -0.25
C GLN A 44 0.23 -4.82 0.83
N PHE A 45 0.86 -3.65 0.67
CA PHE A 45 0.95 -2.67 1.76
C PHE A 45 0.70 -1.23 1.36
N LEU A 46 0.73 -0.86 0.06
CA LEU A 46 0.40 0.48 -0.42
C LEU A 46 -1.05 0.55 -0.89
N THR A 47 -1.75 1.59 -0.44
CA THR A 47 -3.06 2.00 -0.97
C THR A 47 -2.93 2.39 -2.45
N TYR A 48 -4.04 2.42 -3.19
CA TYR A 48 -4.00 2.84 -4.59
C TYR A 48 -3.49 4.28 -4.72
N ARG A 49 -3.90 5.19 -3.83
CA ARG A 49 -3.41 6.58 -3.78
C ARG A 49 -1.89 6.65 -3.63
N GLU A 50 -1.29 5.88 -2.71
CA GLU A 50 0.17 5.84 -2.54
C GLU A 50 0.90 5.24 -3.75
N GLN A 51 0.28 4.30 -4.45
CA GLN A 51 0.83 3.76 -5.70
C GLN A 51 0.83 4.83 -6.81
N GLN A 52 -0.21 5.66 -6.90
CA GLN A 52 -0.23 6.79 -7.84
C GLN A 52 0.91 7.77 -7.54
N GLU A 53 1.11 8.14 -6.27
CA GLU A 53 2.24 9.00 -5.87
C GLU A 53 3.59 8.37 -6.22
N PHE A 54 3.73 7.06 -6.00
CA PHE A 54 4.92 6.32 -6.35
C PHE A 54 5.20 6.41 -7.86
N TRP A 55 4.20 6.15 -8.70
CA TRP A 55 4.40 6.16 -10.15
C TRP A 55 4.59 7.57 -10.72
N ALA A 56 3.97 8.59 -10.12
CA ALA A 56 4.24 9.99 -10.43
C ALA A 56 5.71 10.35 -10.16
N ARG A 57 6.30 9.79 -9.09
CA ARG A 57 7.70 10.03 -8.71
C ARG A 57 8.71 9.28 -9.60
N PHE A 58 8.49 7.99 -9.84
CA PHE A 58 9.50 7.11 -10.48
C PHE A 58 9.27 6.91 -11.99
N LYS A 59 8.21 7.48 -12.57
CA LYS A 59 7.94 7.54 -14.02
C LYS A 59 7.98 6.18 -14.74
N GLY A 60 7.50 5.13 -14.08
CA GLY A 60 7.28 3.80 -14.68
C GLY A 60 8.25 2.70 -14.23
N ALA A 61 7.85 1.44 -14.47
CA ALA A 61 8.49 0.26 -13.87
C ALA A 61 9.94 0.02 -14.35
N ARG A 62 10.23 0.23 -15.63
CA ARG A 62 11.59 0.04 -16.18
C ARG A 62 12.61 0.97 -15.52
N THR A 63 12.27 2.25 -15.39
CA THR A 63 13.11 3.25 -14.72
C THR A 63 13.26 2.96 -13.23
N ALA A 64 12.14 2.60 -12.57
CA ALA A 64 12.09 2.25 -11.16
C ALA A 64 12.99 1.06 -10.80
N LEU A 65 13.01 0.02 -11.64
CA LEU A 65 13.75 -1.24 -11.37
C LEU A 65 15.15 -1.30 -11.94
N GLY A 66 15.51 -0.36 -12.83
CA GLY A 66 16.87 -0.21 -13.33
C GLY A 66 17.68 0.77 -12.45
N PRO A 67 18.03 1.96 -12.96
CA PRO A 67 18.95 2.87 -12.28
C PRO A 67 18.40 3.42 -10.96
N GLN A 68 17.08 3.44 -10.77
CA GLN A 68 16.45 4.01 -9.57
C GLN A 68 16.14 2.96 -8.49
N LEU A 69 16.51 1.69 -8.68
CA LEU A 69 16.19 0.61 -7.75
C LEU A 69 16.59 0.92 -6.29
N PRO A 70 17.78 1.48 -5.98
CA PRO A 70 18.12 1.87 -4.61
C PRO A 70 17.19 2.95 -4.03
N HIS A 71 16.79 3.92 -4.84
CA HIS A 71 15.87 4.99 -4.44
C HIS A 71 14.45 4.48 -4.22
N VAL A 72 14.00 3.54 -5.07
CA VAL A 72 12.74 2.83 -4.92
C VAL A 72 12.72 2.02 -3.63
N ALA A 73 13.77 1.24 -3.38
CA ALA A 73 13.90 0.45 -2.16
C ALA A 73 13.91 1.33 -0.91
N ARG A 74 14.66 2.43 -0.93
CA ARG A 74 14.68 3.44 0.14
C ARG A 74 13.31 4.06 0.38
N TYR A 75 12.59 4.42 -0.67
CA TYR A 75 11.23 4.96 -0.57
C TYR A 75 10.25 3.96 0.03
N LEU A 76 10.24 2.72 -0.49
CA LEU A 76 9.34 1.66 -0.03
C LEU A 76 9.66 1.24 1.41
N ALA A 77 10.93 1.17 1.80
CA ALA A 77 11.33 0.92 3.19
C ALA A 77 10.81 2.01 4.13
N GLY A 78 10.86 3.28 3.72
CA GLY A 78 10.29 4.39 4.48
C GLY A 78 8.78 4.24 4.68
N ARG A 79 8.03 3.94 3.61
CA ARG A 79 6.57 3.70 3.70
C ARG A 79 6.24 2.47 4.54
N TRP A 80 7.05 1.41 4.45
CA TRP A 80 6.88 0.20 5.27
C TRP A 80 7.04 0.54 6.76
N ALA A 81 8.19 1.12 7.14
CA ALA A 81 8.44 1.52 8.52
C ALA A 81 7.37 2.48 9.04
N ALA A 82 6.93 3.43 8.21
CA ALA A 82 5.87 4.36 8.57
C ALA A 82 4.54 3.65 8.91
N LYS A 83 4.12 2.70 8.07
CA LYS A 83 2.87 1.97 8.29
C LYS A 83 2.96 1.06 9.50
N GLU A 84 4.07 0.36 9.69
CA GLU A 84 4.30 -0.45 10.90
C GLU A 84 4.33 0.41 12.17
N ALA A 85 4.98 1.58 12.13
CA ALA A 85 4.96 2.54 13.24
C ALA A 85 3.53 3.03 13.52
N ALA A 86 2.72 3.30 12.50
CA ALA A 86 1.33 3.69 12.69
C ALA A 86 0.45 2.57 13.27
N ILE A 87 0.62 1.33 12.80
CA ILE A 87 -0.07 0.15 13.34
C ILE A 87 0.29 -0.06 14.81
N LYS A 88 1.55 0.14 15.19
CA LYS A 88 1.99 0.03 16.60
C LYS A 88 1.46 1.16 17.47
N ALA A 89 1.29 2.37 16.92
CA ALA A 89 0.69 3.48 17.65
C ALA A 89 -0.80 3.19 17.90
N VAL A 90 -1.54 2.68 16.92
CA VAL A 90 -2.99 2.46 17.05
C VAL A 90 -3.28 1.08 17.63
N HIS A 91 -3.54 1.00 18.94
CA HIS A 91 -3.77 -0.28 19.64
C HIS A 91 -5.24 -0.61 19.94
N TRP A 92 -6.15 0.35 19.79
CA TRP A 92 -7.58 0.18 20.09
C TRP A 92 -8.34 -0.64 19.05
N ARG A 93 -7.73 -0.91 17.89
CA ARG A 93 -8.23 -1.86 16.89
C ARG A 93 -7.10 -2.53 16.11
N THR A 94 -7.41 -3.66 15.50
CA THR A 94 -6.50 -4.33 14.58
C THR A 94 -6.47 -3.61 13.23
N LEU A 95 -5.28 -3.15 12.83
CA LEU A 95 -5.06 -2.53 11.53
C LEU A 95 -4.25 -3.43 10.60
N SER A 96 -4.56 -3.33 9.31
CA SER A 96 -3.65 -3.78 8.24
C SER A 96 -2.94 -2.58 7.63
N ALA A 97 -1.88 -2.82 6.86
CA ALA A 97 -1.16 -1.75 6.16
C ALA A 97 -2.06 -0.92 5.21
N LEU A 98 -3.16 -1.49 4.72
CA LEU A 98 -4.12 -0.80 3.85
C LEU A 98 -5.11 0.08 4.61
N HIS A 99 -5.16 0.01 5.95
CA HIS A 99 -5.87 0.99 6.77
C HIS A 99 -5.06 2.27 6.98
N VAL A 100 -3.76 2.25 6.66
CA VAL A 100 -2.89 3.41 6.88
C VAL A 100 -2.53 4.00 5.53
N GLN A 101 -2.90 5.26 5.28
CA GLN A 101 -2.48 5.98 4.07
C GLN A 101 -1.49 7.06 4.45
N ILE A 102 -0.28 7.05 3.87
CA ILE A 102 0.73 8.06 4.17
C ILE A 102 0.71 9.15 3.10
N LEU A 103 0.23 10.35 3.46
CA LEU A 103 0.09 11.48 2.55
C LEU A 103 1.11 12.57 2.83
N ARG A 104 1.34 13.42 1.84
CA ARG A 104 2.14 14.63 1.98
C ARG A 104 1.20 15.82 2.14
N ARG A 105 1.38 16.60 3.21
CA ARG A 105 0.63 17.85 3.36
C ARG A 105 0.96 18.78 2.21
N GLN A 106 -0.05 19.31 1.54
CA GLN A 106 0.17 20.29 0.48
C GLN A 106 0.99 21.45 1.04
N PRO A 107 2.07 21.84 0.34
CA PRO A 107 2.93 22.89 0.84
C PRO A 107 2.19 24.23 0.83
N GLY A 108 2.33 24.99 1.93
CA GLY A 108 2.29 26.45 1.81
C GLY A 108 3.46 26.91 0.93
N SER A 109 3.52 28.20 0.59
CA SER A 109 4.43 28.82 -0.40
C SER A 109 5.95 28.49 -0.37
N HIS A 110 6.47 27.71 0.59
CA HIS A 110 7.87 27.30 0.68
C HIS A 110 8.06 25.80 1.01
N GLY A 111 8.31 24.99 -0.03
CA GLY A 111 8.84 23.63 0.09
C GLY A 111 7.81 22.55 0.44
N GLY A 112 7.98 21.34 -0.10
CA GLY A 112 7.04 20.23 0.07
C GLY A 112 6.76 19.90 1.55
N GLY A 113 5.50 19.93 1.96
CA GLY A 113 5.08 19.81 3.36
C GLY A 113 5.43 18.47 4.03
N PRO A 114 5.29 18.39 5.37
CA PRO A 114 5.56 17.18 6.14
C PRO A 114 4.61 16.04 5.74
N LEU A 115 5.05 14.81 5.98
CA LEU A 115 4.20 13.63 5.84
C LEU A 115 3.28 13.52 7.06
N TYR A 116 2.09 12.96 6.85
CA TYR A 116 1.19 12.51 7.90
C TYR A 116 0.56 11.18 7.50
N ALA A 117 0.05 10.46 8.48
CA ALA A 117 -0.73 9.25 8.24
C ALA A 117 -2.22 9.55 8.42
N VAL A 118 -3.06 8.92 7.60
CA VAL A 118 -4.50 8.84 7.81
C VAL A 118 -4.83 7.38 8.14
N ILE A 119 -5.41 7.16 9.31
CA ILE A 119 -5.90 5.89 9.80
C ILE A 119 -7.35 5.75 9.36
N LEU A 120 -7.54 5.07 8.24
CA LEU A 120 -8.82 4.95 7.54
C LEU A 120 -9.80 4.07 8.33
N ASP A 121 -11.08 4.43 8.31
CA ASP A 121 -12.13 3.65 8.98
C ASP A 121 -12.22 2.23 8.40
N LYS A 122 -12.06 2.12 7.07
CA LYS A 122 -12.03 0.88 6.31
C LYS A 122 -10.73 0.76 5.52
N PRO A 123 -10.23 -0.46 5.22
CA PRO A 123 -9.04 -0.63 4.41
C PRO A 123 -9.24 -0.09 3.00
N ALA A 124 -8.26 0.65 2.49
CA ALA A 124 -8.26 1.14 1.12
C ALA A 124 -7.86 0.04 0.12
N ALA A 125 -8.54 0.02 -1.03
CA ALA A 125 -8.16 -0.86 -2.13
C ALA A 125 -6.74 -0.54 -2.64
N SER A 126 -5.98 -1.58 -2.99
CA SER A 126 -4.67 -1.44 -3.65
C SER A 126 -4.77 -1.51 -5.19
N ARG A 127 -5.99 -1.58 -5.73
CA ARG A 127 -6.30 -1.65 -7.17
C ARG A 127 -7.63 -0.96 -7.48
N PRO A 128 -7.79 -0.43 -8.71
CA PRO A 128 -9.06 0.11 -9.18
C PRO A 128 -10.14 -0.97 -9.30
N SER A 129 -11.39 -0.54 -9.11
CA SER A 129 -12.59 -1.38 -9.17
C SER A 129 -13.04 -1.55 -10.63
N GLY A 130 -12.19 -2.20 -11.45
CA GLY A 130 -12.48 -2.42 -12.87
C GLY A 130 -11.46 -3.33 -13.55
N LYS A 131 -11.97 -4.27 -14.37
CA LYS A 131 -11.29 -5.28 -15.22
C LYS A 131 -9.75 -5.25 -15.17
N ARG A 132 -9.12 -6.35 -14.70
CA ARG A 132 -7.67 -6.68 -14.80
C ARG A 132 -6.87 -5.53 -15.42
N ALA A 133 -6.46 -4.55 -14.60
CA ALA A 133 -5.61 -3.47 -15.06
C ALA A 133 -4.33 -4.09 -15.64
N HIS A 134 -4.21 -4.08 -16.97
CA HIS A 134 -2.93 -4.32 -17.62
C HIS A 134 -1.97 -3.24 -17.09
N PRO A 135 -0.71 -3.59 -16.75
CA PRO A 135 0.29 -2.56 -16.47
C PRO A 135 0.33 -1.59 -17.65
N PRO A 136 0.58 -0.28 -17.44
CA PRO A 136 0.58 0.68 -18.53
C PRO A 136 1.57 0.24 -19.62
N VAL A 137 1.03 -0.24 -20.74
CA VAL A 137 1.76 -0.58 -21.95
C VAL A 137 2.01 0.75 -22.68
N SER A 138 3.07 1.42 -22.27
CA SER A 138 3.80 2.37 -23.12
C SER A 138 5.21 1.81 -23.36
N ALA A 139 5.21 0.63 -23.95
CA ALA A 139 6.36 -0.01 -24.57
C ALA A 139 5.89 -0.51 -25.94
N GLU A 140 5.91 0.37 -26.93
CA GLU A 140 5.84 -0.09 -28.33
C GLU A 140 7.08 -0.96 -28.61
N PRO A 141 6.91 -2.21 -29.08
CA PRO A 141 7.99 -2.90 -29.75
C PRO A 141 8.10 -2.34 -31.17
N ALA A 142 9.29 -1.84 -31.50
CA ALA A 142 9.65 -1.47 -32.85
C ALA A 142 9.33 -2.60 -33.83
N SER A 143 8.76 -2.21 -34.96
CA SER A 143 8.48 -3.01 -36.15
C SER A 143 9.60 -4.01 -36.48
N MET A 144 9.26 -5.30 -36.53
CA MET A 144 9.97 -6.30 -37.31
C MET A 144 8.97 -6.95 -38.27
N GLU A 145 9.22 -6.75 -39.56
CA GLU A 145 8.51 -7.32 -40.71
C GLU A 145 8.52 -8.87 -40.68
N PRO A 146 7.51 -9.54 -41.28
CA PRO A 146 7.37 -10.99 -41.22
C PRO A 146 8.24 -11.66 -42.30
N ILE A 147 8.98 -12.70 -41.92
CA ILE A 147 9.49 -13.69 -42.88
C ILE A 147 8.65 -14.94 -42.73
N LEU A 148 7.90 -15.24 -43.79
CA LEU A 148 7.20 -16.50 -44.03
C LEU A 148 8.21 -17.62 -44.32
N ASP A 149 8.02 -18.76 -43.67
CA ASP A 149 8.26 -20.14 -44.15
C ASP A 149 7.83 -21.04 -42.97
N GLY A 150 6.86 -21.94 -43.02
CA GLY A 150 6.39 -22.76 -44.12
C GLY A 150 6.82 -24.21 -43.88
N PHE A 151 6.26 -24.92 -42.88
CA PHE A 151 6.34 -26.39 -42.81
C PHE A 151 5.14 -27.02 -42.10
N GLN A 152 4.64 -28.09 -42.72
CA GLN A 152 3.45 -28.86 -42.41
C GLN A 152 3.74 -30.06 -41.50
N ASP A 153 2.63 -30.53 -40.91
CA ASP A 153 2.28 -31.91 -40.56
C ASP A 153 2.61 -32.53 -39.18
N ALA A 154 1.48 -32.93 -38.56
CA ALA A 154 1.17 -34.16 -37.84
C ALA A 154 1.98 -34.56 -36.59
N ASP A 155 1.30 -34.66 -35.44
CA ASP A 155 0.80 -35.98 -35.03
C ASP A 155 -0.30 -35.92 -33.96
N GLN A 156 -1.24 -36.86 -34.07
CA GLN A 156 -2.37 -37.11 -33.17
C GLN A 156 -1.92 -37.85 -31.91
N LEU A 157 -2.54 -37.57 -30.76
CA LEU A 157 -2.87 -38.59 -29.76
C LEU A 157 -4.12 -38.15 -28.96
N GLU A 158 -5.20 -38.90 -29.15
CA GLU A 158 -6.43 -38.87 -28.34
C GLU A 158 -6.19 -39.45 -26.94
N HIS A 159 -7.01 -39.06 -25.94
CA HIS A 159 -7.80 -39.95 -25.07
C HIS A 159 -8.41 -39.16 -23.89
N GLY A 160 -9.71 -39.35 -23.64
CA GLY A 160 -10.29 -39.19 -22.30
C GLY A 160 -11.60 -38.40 -22.22
N ASP A 161 -12.71 -39.09 -22.50
CA ASP A 161 -14.08 -38.67 -22.13
C ASP A 161 -14.23 -38.66 -20.59
N ALA A 162 -14.70 -37.55 -20.04
CA ALA A 162 -15.20 -37.48 -18.66
C ALA A 162 -16.24 -36.34 -18.56
N THR A 163 -17.50 -36.76 -18.63
CA THR A 163 -18.70 -36.00 -18.32
C THR A 163 -18.67 -35.56 -16.84
N ALA A 164 -18.55 -34.25 -16.59
CA ALA A 164 -18.77 -33.67 -15.27
C ALA A 164 -19.71 -32.46 -15.39
N GLN A 165 -20.91 -32.64 -14.83
CA GLN A 165 -22.00 -31.67 -14.77
C GLN A 165 -21.56 -30.34 -14.13
N ALA A 166 -21.91 -29.25 -14.78
CA ALA A 166 -21.78 -27.90 -14.23
C ALA A 166 -22.81 -27.68 -13.10
N PRO A 167 -22.42 -27.22 -11.90
CA PRO A 167 -23.37 -26.65 -10.97
C PRO A 167 -23.72 -25.23 -11.43
N SER A 168 -24.95 -25.09 -11.93
CA SER A 168 -25.63 -23.84 -12.18
C SER A 168 -26.21 -23.31 -10.87
N GLY A 169 -25.90 -22.05 -10.55
CA GLY A 169 -26.54 -21.32 -9.45
C GLY A 169 -25.79 -20.03 -9.12
N PRO A 170 -26.30 -18.84 -9.47
CA PRO A 170 -25.79 -17.60 -8.91
C PRO A 170 -26.31 -17.50 -7.47
N GLY A 171 -25.48 -17.89 -6.50
CA GLY A 171 -25.74 -17.52 -5.10
C GLY A 171 -25.75 -15.99 -4.99
N PRO A 172 -26.54 -15.40 -4.07
CA PRO A 172 -26.53 -13.96 -3.87
C PRO A 172 -25.15 -13.56 -3.36
N SER A 173 -24.32 -13.00 -4.24
CA SER A 173 -23.12 -12.31 -3.84
C SER A 173 -23.55 -11.15 -2.95
N LYS A 174 -23.27 -11.23 -1.65
CA LYS A 174 -23.23 -10.04 -0.79
C LYS A 174 -22.42 -8.97 -1.53
N PRO A 175 -22.85 -7.70 -1.60
CA PRO A 175 -22.05 -6.66 -2.23
C PRO A 175 -20.71 -6.60 -1.50
N LEU A 176 -19.63 -6.99 -2.20
CA LEU A 176 -18.25 -6.93 -1.73
C LEU A 176 -17.75 -5.48 -1.55
N ASP A 177 -18.60 -4.51 -1.91
CA ASP A 177 -18.25 -3.10 -2.04
C ASP A 177 -18.25 -2.35 -0.70
N ASP A 178 -18.77 -2.94 0.38
CA ASP A 178 -18.86 -2.29 1.70
C ASP A 178 -17.62 -2.50 2.59
N GLU A 179 -16.71 -3.41 2.26
CA GLU A 179 -15.59 -3.78 3.12
C GLU A 179 -14.33 -2.93 2.89
N TYR A 180 -14.19 -2.31 1.72
CA TYR A 180 -13.00 -1.55 1.32
C TYR A 180 -13.36 -0.16 0.79
N THR A 181 -12.48 0.82 0.98
CA THR A 181 -12.58 2.09 0.26
C THR A 181 -12.10 1.90 -1.19
N PRO A 182 -12.97 2.06 -2.21
CA PRO A 182 -12.62 1.92 -3.61
C PRO A 182 -11.50 2.88 -4.02
N ALA A 183 -10.72 2.49 -5.02
CA ALA A 183 -9.57 3.26 -5.49
C ALA A 183 -9.93 4.66 -6.00
N GLU A 184 -11.12 4.76 -6.58
CA GLU A 184 -11.68 5.96 -7.19
C GLU A 184 -12.09 7.01 -6.15
N LEU A 185 -12.28 6.59 -4.89
CA LEU A 185 -12.66 7.43 -3.76
C LEU A 185 -11.48 7.73 -2.83
N GLN A 186 -10.25 7.33 -3.19
CA GLN A 186 -9.05 7.63 -2.41
C GLN A 186 -8.45 8.98 -2.81
N ASP A 187 -9.08 10.06 -2.35
CA ASP A 187 -8.58 11.43 -2.49
C ASP A 187 -7.89 11.92 -1.20
N ASP A 188 -7.58 13.22 -1.14
CA ASP A 188 -6.91 13.84 0.01
C ASP A 188 -7.87 14.06 1.20
N ASP A 189 -9.18 13.96 0.98
CA ASP A 189 -10.27 14.18 1.96
C ASP A 189 -10.88 12.86 2.48
N ILE A 190 -10.19 11.74 2.23
CA ILE A 190 -10.63 10.40 2.65
C ILE A 190 -10.90 10.35 4.18
N PRO A 191 -12.04 9.81 4.63
CA PRO A 191 -12.38 9.77 6.04
C PRO A 191 -11.40 8.88 6.83
N GLY A 192 -10.97 9.41 7.96
CA GLY A 192 -10.13 8.70 8.91
C GLY A 192 -9.46 9.63 9.91
N GLN A 193 -8.77 9.03 10.87
CA GLN A 193 -8.06 9.75 11.92
C GLN A 193 -6.65 10.14 11.46
N ILE A 194 -6.27 11.41 11.63
CA ILE A 194 -4.91 11.86 11.32
C ILE A 194 -3.94 11.46 12.46
N ALA A 195 -2.81 10.87 12.07
CA ALA A 195 -1.67 10.63 12.94
C ALA A 195 -0.42 11.35 12.42
N GLN A 196 0.40 11.85 13.34
CA GLN A 196 1.64 12.53 12.98
C GLN A 196 2.73 11.50 12.73
N ILE A 197 3.46 11.63 11.61
CA ILE A 197 4.50 10.68 11.26
C ILE A 197 5.78 11.37 10.82
N SER A 198 6.90 10.84 11.29
CA SER A 198 8.23 11.21 10.83
C SER A 198 8.91 10.00 10.23
N ILE A 199 9.50 10.17 9.05
CA ILE A 199 10.30 9.16 8.38
C ILE A 199 11.70 9.74 8.23
N SER A 200 12.69 8.98 8.70
CA SER A 200 14.09 9.30 8.46
C SER A 200 14.80 8.09 7.86
N HIS A 201 16.00 8.33 7.38
CA HIS A 201 16.81 7.27 6.81
C HIS A 201 18.24 7.45 7.25
N ASP A 202 18.83 6.36 7.72
CA ASP A 202 20.21 6.30 8.18
C ASP A 202 20.90 5.09 7.53
N GLY A 203 21.91 5.36 6.70
CA GLY A 203 22.57 4.33 5.88
C GLY A 203 21.58 3.45 5.12
N GLU A 204 21.60 2.15 5.44
CA GLU A 204 20.75 1.09 4.85
C GLU A 204 19.41 0.88 5.58
N TYR A 205 19.04 1.78 6.49
CA TYR A 205 17.81 1.66 7.26
C TYR A 205 16.90 2.87 7.03
N ALA A 206 15.60 2.59 6.98
CA ALA A 206 14.55 3.60 7.12
C ALA A 206 13.94 3.44 8.51
N THR A 207 13.82 4.53 9.25
CA THR A 207 13.14 4.54 10.56
C THR A 207 11.91 5.41 10.47
N ALA A 208 10.89 5.06 11.24
CA ALA A 208 9.71 5.89 11.37
C ALA A 208 9.22 5.92 12.80
N VAL A 209 8.64 7.07 13.16
CA VAL A 209 7.97 7.30 14.44
C VAL A 209 6.60 7.87 14.12
N CYS A 210 5.57 7.27 14.71
CA CYS A 210 4.19 7.70 14.60
C CYS A 210 3.63 8.07 15.98
N LEU A 211 2.88 9.16 16.04
CA LEU A 211 2.10 9.58 17.20
C LEU A 211 0.62 9.61 16.79
N ALA A 212 -0.21 8.83 17.48
CA ALA A 212 -1.64 8.77 17.27
C ALA A 212 -2.38 9.15 18.56
N ALA A 213 -3.56 9.74 18.41
CA ALA A 213 -4.49 9.83 19.53
C ALA A 213 -5.23 8.50 19.68
N GLU A 214 -5.52 8.09 20.90
CA GLU A 214 -6.47 7.02 21.15
C GLU A 214 -7.87 7.62 21.09
N GLU A 215 -8.79 7.00 20.36
CA GLU A 215 -10.19 7.40 20.46
C GLU A 215 -10.69 7.07 21.88
N PRO A 216 -11.36 8.00 22.56
CA PRO A 216 -11.92 7.73 23.88
C PRO A 216 -12.93 6.60 23.74
N SER A 217 -12.63 5.46 24.37
CA SER A 217 -13.58 4.35 24.47
C SER A 217 -14.82 4.84 25.22
N ALA A 218 -16.01 4.32 24.88
CA ALA A 218 -17.23 4.72 25.58
C ALA A 218 -17.12 4.44 27.09
N GLY A 219 -17.07 5.50 27.90
CA GLY A 219 -16.85 5.45 29.35
C GLY A 219 -15.49 6.01 29.81
N ASP A 220 -14.60 6.33 28.87
CA ASP A 220 -13.37 7.06 29.14
C ASP A 220 -13.71 8.53 29.35
N VAL A 221 -13.64 9.01 30.59
CA VAL A 221 -13.69 10.44 30.90
C VAL A 221 -12.35 11.03 30.45
N GLY A 222 -12.21 11.18 29.12
CA GLY A 222 -11.00 11.62 28.45
C GLY A 222 -10.34 12.74 29.24
N GLY A 223 -9.01 12.72 29.35
CA GLY A 223 -8.28 13.50 30.35
C GLY A 223 -8.47 15.02 30.28
N GLU A 224 -9.20 15.55 29.29
CA GLU A 224 -9.80 16.88 29.32
C GLU A 224 -10.70 17.12 30.56
N ALA A 225 -11.51 16.13 30.98
CA ALA A 225 -12.31 16.21 32.20
C ALA A 225 -11.47 16.15 33.48
N ALA A 226 -10.34 15.42 33.44
CA ALA A 226 -9.38 15.36 34.55
C ALA A 226 -8.51 16.63 34.67
N ALA A 227 -8.21 17.29 33.54
CA ALA A 227 -7.39 18.50 33.47
C ALA A 227 -8.15 19.79 33.85
N ARG A 228 -9.47 19.84 33.65
CA ARG A 228 -10.31 21.01 34.01
C ARG A 228 -10.52 21.20 35.53
N ASN A 229 -10.07 20.25 36.35
CA ASN A 229 -10.17 20.31 37.82
C ASN A 229 -8.88 20.78 38.52
N PHE A 230 -7.94 21.39 37.79
CA PHE A 230 -6.74 22.05 38.34
C PHE A 230 -6.65 23.51 37.91
#